data_AF-A0A553PH71-F1
#
_entry.id   AF-A0A553PH71-F1
#
_cell.length_a   1.000
_cell.length_b   1.000
_cell.length_c   1.000
_cell.angle_alpha   90.00
_cell.angle_beta   90.00
_cell.angle_gamma   90.00
#
_symmetry.space_group_name_H-M   'P 1'
#
loop_
_entity.id
_entity.type
_entity.pdbx_description
1 polymer ?
#
loop_
_entity_poly.entity_id
_entity_poly.type
_entity_poly.pdbx_seq_one_letter_code
_entity_poly.pdbx_strand_id
1 'polypeptide(L)'
;MRYHVIDLVNSLCGQIEEAWNIGGPLVYTEQIKDIMENRKRYENSRLYVTKISASFPCDLFFPRIDFKSMCELPHENGNEIMEESEIQFTYHVFELQHVKLTSEETSTSSRFLHDLN
;
A
#
# COMPACT_ATOMS: atom_id res chain seq x y z
N MET A 1 -7.60 -3.29 20.96
CA MET A 1 -7.75 -1.85 20.71
C MET A 1 -7.91 -1.68 19.22
N ARG A 2 -9.14 -1.69 18.73
CA ARG A 2 -9.47 -1.72 17.29
C ARG A 2 -10.53 -0.63 17.07
N TYR A 3 -10.42 0.09 15.96
CA TYR A 3 -11.39 1.07 15.42
C TYR A 3 -11.24 2.58 15.70
N HIS A 4 -10.29 3.07 16.52
CA HIS A 4 -10.25 4.52 16.80
C HIS A 4 -10.08 5.46 15.60
N VAL A 5 -9.22 5.11 14.63
CA VAL A 5 -8.94 6.02 13.48
C VAL A 5 -10.02 5.96 12.42
N ILE A 6 -10.47 4.76 12.04
CA ILE A 6 -11.52 4.59 11.03
C ILE A 6 -12.83 5.20 11.52
N ASP A 7 -13.19 4.97 12.79
CA ASP A 7 -14.40 5.56 13.39
C ASP A 7 -14.32 7.09 13.44
N LEU A 8 -13.15 7.64 13.78
CA LEU A 8 -12.93 9.09 13.76
C LEU A 8 -13.13 9.66 12.36
N VAL A 9 -12.51 9.08 11.33
CA VAL A 9 -12.66 9.53 9.94
C VAL A 9 -14.12 9.45 9.51
N ASN A 10 -14.81 8.36 9.85
CA ASN A 10 -16.24 8.20 9.56
C ASN A 10 -17.10 9.27 10.27
N SER A 11 -16.76 9.67 11.49
CA SER A 11 -17.48 10.73 12.23
C SER A 11 -17.34 12.12 11.58
N LEU A 12 -16.31 12.31 10.76
CA LEU A 12 -16.05 13.54 10.00
C LEU A 12 -16.68 13.52 8.60
N CYS A 13 -17.44 12.47 8.24
CA CYS A 13 -18.10 12.39 6.95
C CYS A 13 -19.02 13.60 6.72
N GLY A 14 -18.87 14.27 5.58
CA GLY A 14 -19.56 15.52 5.25
C GLY A 14 -18.94 16.79 5.85
N GLN A 15 -17.89 16.67 6.66
CA GLN A 15 -17.14 17.80 7.22
C GLN A 15 -15.75 17.96 6.57
N ILE A 16 -15.21 16.89 6.00
CA ILE A 16 -13.94 16.87 5.28
C ILE A 16 -14.16 16.45 3.83
N GLU A 17 -13.34 16.98 2.93
CA GLU A 17 -13.33 16.58 1.52
C GLU A 17 -12.62 15.24 1.32
N GLU A 18 -11.45 15.08 1.94
CA GLU A 18 -10.62 13.88 1.78
C GLU A 18 -9.84 13.57 3.06
N ALA A 19 -9.53 12.28 3.26
CA ALA A 19 -8.64 11.80 4.31
C ALA A 19 -7.52 10.97 3.70
N TRP A 20 -6.28 11.25 4.12
CA TRP A 20 -5.08 10.57 3.63
C TRP A 20 -4.48 9.71 4.72
N ASN A 21 -4.39 8.40 4.49
CA ASN A 21 -3.59 7.52 5.34
C ASN A 21 -2.13 7.58 4.91
N ILE A 22 -1.32 8.31 5.68
CA ILE A 22 0.12 8.45 5.46
C ILE A 22 0.96 7.42 6.25
N GLY A 23 0.32 6.41 6.84
CA GLY A 23 0.97 5.30 7.56
C GLY A 23 0.84 5.35 9.08
N GLY A 24 1.55 4.50 9.85
CA GLY A 24 2.52 3.46 9.46
C GLY A 24 1.95 2.05 9.21
N PRO A 25 2.79 0.99 9.20
CA PRO A 25 2.43 -0.37 8.77
C PRO A 25 1.15 -0.95 9.40
N LEU A 26 0.95 -0.70 10.69
CA LEU A 26 -0.24 -1.18 11.41
C LEU A 26 -1.51 -0.45 10.97
N VAL A 27 -1.41 0.86 10.71
CA VAL A 27 -2.54 1.67 10.22
C VAL A 27 -2.92 1.22 8.82
N TYR A 28 -1.93 1.01 7.94
CA TYR A 28 -2.18 0.43 6.61
C TYR A 28 -2.85 -0.95 6.71
N THR A 29 -2.33 -1.83 7.57
CA THR A 29 -2.85 -3.19 7.72
C THR A 29 -4.30 -3.18 8.18
N GLU A 30 -4.64 -2.41 9.21
CA GLU A 30 -6.00 -2.37 9.72
C GLU A 30 -6.96 -1.67 8.74
N GLN A 31 -6.50 -0.64 8.01
CA GLN A 31 -7.29 -0.03 6.95
C GLN A 31 -7.60 -1.04 5.85
N ILE A 32 -6.61 -1.79 5.36
CA ILE A 32 -6.80 -2.81 4.32
C ILE A 32 -7.80 -3.89 4.77
N LYS A 33 -7.74 -4.32 6.03
CA LYS A 33 -8.74 -5.26 6.60
C LYS A 33 -10.14 -4.66 6.59
N ASP A 34 -10.32 -3.42 7.05
CA ASP A 34 -11.62 -2.76 7.04
C ASP A 34 -12.15 -2.59 5.61
N ILE A 35 -11.29 -2.26 4.64
CA ILE A 35 -11.66 -2.18 3.21
C ILE A 35 -12.15 -3.52 2.69
N MET A 36 -11.45 -4.61 3.03
CA MET A 36 -11.84 -5.96 2.62
C MET A 36 -13.21 -6.36 3.19
N GLU A 37 -13.54 -5.94 4.41
CA GLU A 37 -14.82 -6.17 5.08
C GLU A 37 -15.93 -5.22 4.60
N ASN A 38 -15.58 -3.99 4.19
CA ASN A 38 -16.51 -2.90 3.92
C ASN A 38 -16.32 -2.24 2.54
N ARG A 39 -16.04 -3.02 1.49
CA ARG A 39 -15.64 -2.52 0.15
C ARG A 39 -16.47 -1.36 -0.40
N LYS A 40 -17.80 -1.44 -0.27
CA LYS A 40 -18.72 -0.39 -0.76
C LYS A 40 -18.49 0.98 -0.13
N ARG A 41 -18.04 1.04 1.14
CA ARG A 41 -17.69 2.30 1.80
C ARG A 41 -16.51 2.99 1.13
N TYR A 42 -15.60 2.19 0.58
CA TYR A 42 -14.37 2.63 -0.07
C TYR A 42 -14.51 2.71 -1.59
N GLU A 43 -15.75 2.70 -2.10
CA GLU A 43 -16.06 3.00 -3.49
C GLU A 43 -15.57 4.43 -3.78
N ASN A 44 -14.63 4.57 -4.71
CA ASN A 44 -13.85 5.79 -5.02
C ASN A 44 -12.62 6.10 -4.14
N SER A 45 -12.26 5.24 -3.18
CA SER A 45 -10.99 5.40 -2.45
C SER A 45 -9.81 4.90 -3.30
N ARG A 46 -8.65 5.56 -3.14
CA ARG A 46 -7.45 5.30 -3.95
C ARG A 46 -6.25 4.91 -3.11
N LEU A 47 -5.34 4.14 -3.71
CA LEU A 47 -4.00 3.86 -3.21
C LEU A 47 -2.99 4.56 -4.11
N TYR A 48 -2.27 5.53 -3.56
CA TYR A 48 -1.17 6.21 -4.25
C TYR A 48 0.15 5.57 -3.82
N VAL A 49 0.95 5.11 -4.79
CA VAL A 49 2.20 4.37 -4.54
C VAL A 49 3.34 4.96 -5.34
N THR A 50 4.40 5.32 -4.64
CA THR A 50 5.73 5.53 -5.23
C THR A 50 6.50 4.22 -5.13
N LYS A 51 6.81 3.60 -6.27
CA LYS A 51 7.66 2.40 -6.31
C LYS A 51 9.10 2.84 -6.51
N ILE A 52 9.91 2.67 -5.47
CA ILE A 52 11.33 3.00 -5.51
C ILE A 52 12.09 1.79 -6.09
N SER A 53 12.85 2.02 -7.15
CA SER A 53 13.68 1.02 -7.85
C SER A 53 15.04 0.85 -7.18
N ALA A 54 15.06 0.78 -5.85
CA ALA A 54 16.25 0.61 -5.04
C ALA A 54 15.93 -0.21 -3.77
N SER A 55 16.97 -0.75 -3.13
CA SER A 55 16.84 -1.49 -1.87
C SER A 55 17.48 -0.72 -0.74
N PHE A 56 16.76 -0.60 0.37
CA PHE A 56 17.22 0.06 1.59
C PHE A 56 17.11 -0.88 2.79
N PRO A 57 17.97 -0.71 3.81
CA PRO A 57 17.78 -1.37 5.09
C PRO A 57 16.55 -0.77 5.80
N CYS A 58 15.46 -1.52 5.83
CA CYS A 58 14.21 -1.17 6.52
C CYS A 58 13.89 -2.20 7.60
N ASP A 59 13.37 -1.74 8.73
CA ASP A 59 12.86 -2.57 9.83
C ASP A 59 11.34 -2.75 9.78
N LEU A 60 10.66 -1.88 9.03
CA LEU A 60 9.21 -1.83 8.86
C LEU A 60 8.84 -1.87 7.38
N PHE A 61 7.72 -2.55 7.07
CA PHE A 61 7.28 -2.79 5.70
C PHE A 61 5.81 -2.46 5.52
N PHE A 62 5.48 -1.98 4.31
CA PHE A 62 4.10 -1.86 3.87
C PHE A 62 3.44 -3.27 3.81
N PRO A 63 2.14 -3.40 4.12
CA PRO A 63 1.46 -4.70 4.09
C PRO A 63 1.56 -5.35 2.70
N ARG A 64 1.76 -6.67 2.66
CA ARG A 64 1.84 -7.40 1.40
C ARG A 64 0.45 -7.49 0.76
N ILE A 65 0.30 -6.90 -0.42
CA ILE A 65 -0.93 -6.89 -1.20
C ILE A 65 -0.70 -7.39 -2.62
N ASP A 66 -1.75 -7.92 -3.24
CA ASP A 66 -1.71 -8.39 -4.62
C ASP A 66 -1.96 -7.26 -5.62
N PHE A 67 -0.91 -6.47 -5.90
CA PHE A 67 -0.94 -5.39 -6.89
C PHE A 67 -1.41 -5.84 -8.28
N LYS A 68 -1.19 -7.11 -8.67
CA LYS A 68 -1.58 -7.60 -10.00
C LYS A 68 -3.10 -7.73 -10.16
N SER A 69 -3.80 -7.94 -9.05
CA SER A 69 -5.26 -8.05 -9.03
C SER A 69 -5.98 -6.71 -8.86
N MET A 70 -5.24 -5.62 -8.62
CA MET A 70 -5.81 -4.30 -8.42
C MET A 70 -6.07 -3.59 -9.74
N CYS A 71 -7.07 -2.71 -9.75
CA CYS A 71 -7.36 -1.83 -10.87
C CYS A 71 -6.41 -0.62 -10.80
N GLU A 72 -5.46 -0.52 -11.72
CA GLU A 72 -4.58 0.66 -11.86
C GLU A 72 -5.29 1.74 -12.68
N LEU A 73 -5.25 2.97 -12.19
CA LEU A 73 -5.86 4.13 -12.81
C LEU A 73 -4.82 4.90 -13.64
N PRO A 74 -5.19 5.42 -14.83
CA PRO A 74 -4.32 6.29 -15.59
C PRO A 74 -4.07 7.61 -14.84
N HIS A 75 -2.87 8.15 -14.97
CA HIS A 75 -2.50 9.48 -14.47
C HIS A 75 -1.43 10.08 -15.38
N GLU A 76 -1.20 11.40 -15.27
CA GLU A 76 -0.40 12.18 -16.22
C GLU A 76 1.04 11.66 -16.37
N ASN A 77 1.63 11.13 -15.30
CA ASN A 77 3.01 10.61 -15.28
C ASN A 77 3.05 9.06 -15.25
N GLY A 78 2.00 8.42 -15.76
CA GLY A 78 1.82 6.97 -15.79
C GLY A 78 3.02 6.21 -16.36
N ASN A 79 3.73 5.49 -15.48
CA ASN A 79 4.89 4.65 -15.80
C ASN A 79 6.13 5.41 -16.29
N GLU A 80 6.19 6.73 -16.12
CA GLU A 80 7.42 7.48 -16.32
C GLU A 80 8.43 7.16 -15.21
N ILE A 81 9.66 6.86 -15.62
CA ILE A 81 10.77 6.68 -14.69
C ILE A 81 11.29 8.05 -14.32
N MET A 82 11.15 8.41 -13.05
CA MET A 82 11.70 9.61 -12.45
C MET A 82 13.04 9.28 -11.79
N GLU A 83 13.92 10.27 -11.67
CA GLU A 83 15.21 10.11 -10.99
C GLU A 83 15.53 11.34 -10.13
N GLU A 84 15.81 11.11 -8.85
CA GLU A 84 16.29 12.14 -7.92
C GLU A 84 17.41 11.55 -7.06
N SER A 85 18.54 12.25 -6.96
CA SER A 85 19.69 11.81 -6.15
C SER A 85 20.10 10.35 -6.43
N GLU A 86 20.16 9.97 -7.71
CA GLU A 86 20.50 8.60 -8.19
C GLU A 86 19.45 7.52 -7.84
N ILE A 87 18.30 7.90 -7.27
CA ILE A 87 17.21 7.00 -6.94
C ILE A 87 16.15 7.11 -8.03
N GLN A 88 15.90 5.99 -8.71
CA GLN A 88 14.83 5.89 -9.70
C GLN A 88 13.53 5.42 -9.05
N PHE A 89 12.40 5.98 -9.49
CA PHE A 89 11.08 5.58 -9.00
C PHE A 89 9.97 5.86 -10.03
N THR A 90 8.82 5.23 -9.81
CA THR A 90 7.60 5.42 -10.63
C THR A 90 6.40 5.71 -9.73
N TYR A 91 5.43 6.46 -10.27
CA TYR A 91 4.15 6.72 -9.59
C TYR A 91 3.07 5.79 -10.12
N HIS A 92 2.19 5.35 -9.22
CA HIS A 92 1.06 4.48 -9.53
C HIS A 92 -0.14 4.86 -8.68
N VAL A 93 -1.35 4.72 -9.24
CA VAL A 93 -2.61 4.97 -8.55
C VAL A 93 -3.51 3.75 -8.75
N PHE A 94 -4.06 3.20 -7.68
CA PHE A 94 -4.97 2.05 -7.76
C PHE A 94 -6.29 2.32 -7.06
N GLU A 95 -7.35 1.64 -7.48
CA GLU A 95 -8.60 1.60 -6.74
C GLU A 95 -8.48 0.72 -5.50
N LEU A 96 -8.77 1.30 -4.33
CA LEU A 96 -8.53 0.66 -3.05
C LEU A 96 -9.56 -0.44 -2.74
N GLN A 97 -10.79 -0.34 -3.25
CA GLN A 97 -11.86 -1.33 -3.06
C GLN A 97 -11.52 -2.74 -3.58
N HIS A 98 -10.49 -2.86 -4.42
CA HIS A 98 -10.01 -4.12 -5.00
C HIS A 98 -8.80 -4.70 -4.25
N VAL A 99 -8.33 -4.06 -3.18
CA VAL A 99 -7.17 -4.52 -2.41
C VAL A 99 -7.42 -5.89 -1.79
N LYS A 100 -6.38 -6.72 -1.81
CA LYS A 100 -6.33 -8.03 -1.14
C LYS A 100 -4.97 -8.20 -0.48
N LEU A 101 -4.97 -8.60 0.78
CA LEU A 101 -3.76 -9.10 1.43
C LEU A 101 -3.36 -10.43 0.77
N THR A 102 -2.06 -10.65 0.60
CA THR A 102 -1.53 -11.95 0.19
C THR A 102 -1.23 -12.79 1.43
N SER A 103 -1.59 -14.08 1.40
CA SER A 103 -1.12 -15.05 2.40
C SER A 103 0.36 -15.36 2.12
N GLU A 104 1.20 -15.42 3.16
CA GLU A 104 2.60 -15.81 3.00
C GLU A 104 2.75 -17.26 2.54
N GLU A 105 3.32 -17.50 1.36
CA GLU A 105 4.14 -18.64 0.92
C GLU A 105 4.98 -18.12 -0.27
N THR A 106 6.31 -18.16 -0.41
CA THR A 106 7.42 -18.98 0.12
C THR A 106 8.75 -18.18 0.10
N SER A 107 9.66 -18.60 0.98
CA SER A 107 11.12 -18.41 1.04
C SER A 107 11.86 -17.52 0.02
N THR A 108 12.58 -16.52 0.54
CA THR A 108 13.96 -16.24 0.09
C THR A 108 14.88 -15.96 1.28
N SER A 109 14.89 -16.85 2.28
CA SER A 109 15.97 -16.91 3.28
C SER A 109 16.99 -18.02 2.99
N SER A 110 16.96 -18.68 1.81
CA SER A 110 17.92 -19.76 1.48
C SER A 110 19.12 -19.34 0.62
N ARG A 111 19.30 -18.05 0.28
CA ARG A 111 20.48 -17.61 -0.50
C ARG A 111 21.69 -17.14 0.31
N PHE A 112 21.65 -17.24 1.64
CA PHE A 112 22.79 -16.83 2.50
C PHE A 112 23.47 -17.97 3.27
N LEU A 113 23.17 -19.25 2.97
CA LEU A 113 23.79 -20.39 3.66
C LEU A 113 24.39 -21.46 2.72
N HIS A 114 24.82 -21.07 1.51
CA HIS A 114 25.60 -21.98 0.66
C HIS A 114 27.06 -21.54 0.41
N ASP A 115 27.52 -20.45 1.01
CA ASP A 115 28.93 -20.01 0.93
C ASP A 115 29.73 -20.32 2.20
N LEU A 116 29.46 -21.47 2.83
CA LEU A 116 30.35 -22.09 3.82
C LEU A 116 30.32 -23.60 3.64
N ASN A 117 31.13 -24.08 2.69
CA ASN A 117 31.86 -25.35 2.74
C ASN A 117 32.93 -25.36 1.65
#